data_AF-A0A0J5Q8X4-F1
#
_entry.id   AF-A0A0J5Q8X4-F1
#
_cell.length_a   1.000
_cell.length_b   1.000
_cell.length_c   1.000
_cell.angle_alpha   90.00
_cell.angle_beta   90.00
_cell.angle_gamma   90.00
#
_symmetry.space_group_name_H-M   'P 1'
#
loop_
_entity.id
_entity.type
_entity.pdbx_description
1 polymer ?
#
loop_
_entity_poly.entity_id
_entity_poly.type
_entity_poly.pdbx_seq_one_letter_code
_entity_poly.pdbx_strand_id
1 'polypeptide(L)' 'MKTFEYDILFFEVKKQQDYDAMRNALNQRGAEGWEVITAEAGDYGYTTFLKRETGTMKAASE' A
#
# COMPACT_ATOMS: atom_id res chain seq x y z
N MET A 1 2.83 -20.35 11.36
CA MET A 1 3.06 -18.95 11.77
C MET A 1 3.06 -18.13 10.50
N LYS A 2 2.30 -17.02 10.45
CA LYS A 2 2.27 -16.15 9.27
C LYS A 2 3.53 -15.30 9.25
N THR A 3 4.13 -15.13 8.07
CA THR A 3 5.25 -14.20 7.85
C THR A 3 4.72 -13.00 7.08
N PHE A 4 5.23 -11.81 7.39
CA PHE A 4 4.82 -10.57 6.73
C PHE A 4 6.03 -9.80 6.21
N GLU A 5 5.85 -9.18 5.05
CA GLU A 5 6.68 -8.10 4.55
C GLU A 5 6.02 -6.76 4.81
N TYR A 6 6.84 -5.71 4.91
CA TYR A 6 6.40 -4.34 5.15
C TYR A 6 7.06 -3.40 4.16
N ASP A 7 6.34 -2.35 3.77
CA ASP A 7 6.84 -1.28 2.90
C ASP A 7 6.29 0.07 3.36
N ILE A 8 7.01 1.15 3.04
CA ILE A 8 6.62 2.51 3.38
C ILE A 8 6.70 3.36 2.12
N LEU A 9 5.58 3.96 1.74
CA LEU A 9 5.52 4.88 0.60
C LEU A 9 5.25 6.30 1.08
N PHE A 10 5.96 7.25 0.49
CA PHE A 10 5.70 8.67 0.67
C PHE A 10 5.12 9.24 -0.62
N PHE A 11 3.97 9.89 -0.50
CA PHE A 11 3.29 10.57 -1.59
C PHE A 11 3.29 12.06 -1.30
N GLU A 12 3.98 12.83 -2.14
CA GLU A 12 3.81 14.28 -2.13
C GLU A 12 2.46 14.61 -2.77
N VAL A 13 1.59 15.30 -2.03
CA VAL A 13 0.23 15.63 -2.48
C VAL A 13 -0.01 17.11 -2.25
N LYS A 14 0.04 17.90 -3.33
CA LYS A 14 -0.14 19.36 -3.31
C LYS A 14 -1.36 19.82 -4.09
N LYS A 15 -1.84 19.01 -5.04
CA LYS A 15 -2.96 19.29 -5.95
C LYS A 15 -3.81 18.05 -6.16
N GLN A 16 -5.02 18.23 -6.70
CA GLN A 16 -5.96 17.13 -6.93
C GLN A 16 -5.37 15.99 -7.77
N GLN A 17 -4.61 16.30 -8.82
CA GLN A 17 -3.93 15.32 -9.68
C GLN A 17 -2.95 14.41 -8.91
N ASP A 18 -2.39 14.86 -7.79
CA ASP A 18 -1.42 14.08 -7.02
C ASP A 18 -2.12 12.96 -6.23
N TYR A 19 -3.42 13.14 -5.92
CA TYR A 19 -4.26 12.08 -5.36
C TYR A 19 -4.50 10.95 -6.37
N ASP A 20 -4.61 11.26 -7.66
CA ASP A 20 -4.76 10.22 -8.69
C ASP A 20 -3.49 9.39 -8.81
N ALA A 21 -2.31 10.03 -8.72
CA ALA A 21 -1.02 9.33 -8.70
C ALA A 21 -0.88 8.43 -7.46
N MET A 22 -1.20 8.95 -6.27
CA MET A 22 -1.23 8.18 -5.02
C MET A 22 -2.20 6.98 -5.12
N ARG A 23 -3.42 7.22 -5.61
CA ARG A 23 -4.43 6.17 -5.79
C ARG A 23 -3.95 5.07 -6.74
N ASN A 24 -3.33 5.44 -7.87
CA ASN A 24 -2.80 4.48 -8.83
C ASN A 24 -1.71 3.60 -8.21
N ALA A 25 -0.75 4.20 -7.50
CA ALA A 25 0.32 3.47 -6.84
C ALA A 25 -0.23 2.50 -5.76
N LEU A 26 -1.17 2.95 -4.93
CA LEU A 26 -1.80 2.10 -3.90
C LEU A 26 -2.61 0.95 -4.52
N ASN A 27 -3.32 1.19 -5.63
CA ASN A 27 -4.03 0.14 -6.33
C ASN A 27 -3.08 -0.92 -6.92
N GLN A 28 -1.93 -0.50 -7.47
CA GLN A 28 -0.91 -1.44 -7.97
C GLN A 28 -0.37 -2.32 -6.84
N ARG A 29 -0.06 -1.71 -5.67
CA ARG A 29 0.34 -2.47 -4.48
C ARG A 29 -0.76 -3.41 -3.99
N GLY A 30 -2.02 -2.96 -4.00
CA GLY A 30 -3.17 -3.81 -3.68
C GLY A 30 -3.28 -5.04 -4.59
N ALA A 31 -3.04 -4.87 -5.90
CA ALA A 31 -3.03 -5.98 -6.86
C ALA A 31 -1.88 -6.98 -6.61
N GLU A 32 -0.78 -6.53 -6.00
CA GLU A 32 0.35 -7.36 -5.55
C GLU A 32 0.14 -7.99 -4.16
N GLY A 33 -1.04 -7.79 -3.55
CA GLY A 33 -1.41 -8.35 -2.25
C GLY A 33 -1.01 -7.51 -1.03
N TRP A 34 -0.60 -6.25 -1.24
CA TRP A 34 -0.30 -5.34 -0.13
C TRP A 34 -1.57 -4.69 0.43
N GLU A 35 -1.59 -4.53 1.75
CA GLU A 35 -2.65 -3.86 2.49
C GLU A 35 -2.09 -2.59 3.14
N VAL A 36 -2.84 -1.48 3.06
CA VAL A 36 -2.51 -0.27 3.82
C VAL A 36 -2.89 -0.49 5.29
N ILE A 37 -1.91 -0.36 6.18
CA ILE A 37 -2.10 -0.45 7.63
C ILE A 37 -2.55 0.90 8.18
N THR A 38 -1.83 1.96 7.80
CA THR A 38 -2.13 3.33 8.18
C THR A 38 -1.58 4.30 7.13
N ALA A 39 -2.18 5.48 7.06
CA ALA A 39 -1.75 6.59 6.23
C ALA A 39 -1.77 7.86 7.08
N GLU A 40 -0.61 8.48 7.23
CA GLU A 40 -0.44 9.68 8.04
C GLU A 40 -0.25 10.88 7.13
N ALA A 41 -1.07 11.93 7.34
CA ALA A 41 -0.90 13.19 6.65
C ALA A 41 0.25 13.99 7.27
N GLY A 42 1.11 14.55 6.43
CA GLY A 42 2.11 15.54 6.80
C GLY A 42 1.94 16.82 5.97
N ASP A 43 2.80 17.81 6.20
CA ASP A 43 2.70 19.14 5.59
C ASP A 43 2.68 19.13 4.04
N TYR A 44 3.22 18.08 3.42
CA TYR A 44 3.38 17.98 1.96
C TYR A 44 2.77 16.72 1.35
N GLY A 45 1.97 15.94 2.10
CA GLY A 45 1.29 14.76 1.56
C GLY A 45 1.11 13.64 2.58
N TYR A 46 1.29 12.39 2.17
CA TYR A 46 0.98 11.22 2.99
C TYR A 46 2.14 10.22 3.06
N THR A 47 2.42 9.74 4.27
CA THR A 47 3.24 8.54 4.49
C THR A 47 2.31 7.36 4.73
N THR A 48 2.36 6.35 3.86
CA THR A 48 1.53 5.15 3.97
C THR A 48 2.37 3.94 4.32
N PHE A 49 1.96 3.20 5.34
CA PHE A 49 2.59 1.96 5.77
C PHE A 49 1.80 0.79 5.22
N LEU A 50 2.49 -0.13 4.55
CA LEU A 50 1.90 -1.31 3.94
C LEU A 50 2.44 -2.59 4.58
N LYS A 51 1.62 -3.63 4.54
CA LYS A 51 2.03 -5.01 4.84
C LYS A 51 1.57 -5.95 3.74
N ARG A 52 2.26 -7.07 3.59
CA ARG A 52 1.81 -8.21 2.79
C ARG A 52 2.16 -9.50 3.50
N GLU A 53 1.25 -10.48 3.49
CA GLU A 53 1.54 -11.82 4.00
C GLU A 53 2.41 -12.59 2.99
N THR A 54 3.53 -13.14 3.46
CA THR A 54 4.46 -13.94 2.65
C THR A 54 4.54 -15.35 3.18
N GLY A 55 3.75 -16.26 2.61
CA GLY A 55 3.76 -17.66 2.98
C GLY A 55 2.58 -18.35 2.33
N THR A 56 2.87 -19.29 1.42
CA THR A 56 1.92 -20.12 0.65
C THR A 56 0.45 -19.84 0.92
N MET A 57 -0.13 -18.89 0.18
CA MET A 57 -1.45 -19.16 -0.39
C MET A 57 -1.26 -20.38 -1.28
N LYS A 58 -1.47 -21.58 -0.74
CA LYS A 58 -1.97 -22.66 -1.58
C LYS A 58 -3.21 -22.07 -2.21
N ALA A 59 -3.16 -21.86 -3.52
CA ALA A 59 -4.31 -21.48 -4.32
C ALA A 59 -5.51 -22.28 -3.81
N ALA A 60 -6.49 -21.58 -3.22
CA ALA A 60 -7.81 -22.14 -3.04
C ALA A 60 -8.41 -22.22 -4.45
N SER A 61 -8.01 -23.27 -5.16
CA SER A 61 -8.75 -23.80 -6.29
C SER A 61 -9.93 -24.56 -5.70
N GLU A 62 -11.13 -23.99 -5.80
CA GLU A 62 -12.40 -24.73 -5.80
C GLU A 62 -13.10 -24.48 -7.13
#